data_AF-A0A524LML7-F1
#
_entry.id   AF-A0A524LML7-F1
#
_cell.length_a   1.000
_cell.length_b   1.000
_cell.length_c   1.000
_cell.angle_alpha   90.00
_cell.angle_beta   90.00
_cell.angle_gamma   90.00
#
_symmetry.space_group_name_H-M   'P 1'
#
loop_
_entity.id
_entity.type
_entity.pdbx_description
1 polymer ?
#
loop_
_entity_poly.entity_id
_entity_poly.type
_entity_poly.pdbx_seq_one_letter_code
_entity_poly.pdbx_strand_id
1 'polypeptide(L)'
;MINKLFYLCPACTTEDSLSENGSSIICKSCHQYFTYENHKIAFDEKIYSINAFYAKIRDKLPLGWIHSPSEIYTSKIAVLRQGKKQIVYKGFAGERTKIEVPEDIDEGVLILSCNQIEFKGKRRDHTFPKDALTSFSTNSNYFEFKIKGQPFYQIRFINESPLKYEDLFTKWIDNTETNREMVEHQPKIIYSEPKAVPLLLSYGQITDPNFREKYSPIEYMLHLVIGKPITAYLKWKANLIFQYKELIPIHGPFIMIMNHESYLDPILISTLSPRRIGFFTKSTSFADRILQPVFRAYG
;
A
#
# COMPACT_ATOMS: atom_id res chain seq x y z
N MET A 1 -16.11 -1.39 -1.17
CA MET A 1 -14.73 -1.08 -1.60
C MET A 1 -14.55 0.41 -1.88
N ILE A 2 -15.58 1.04 -2.45
CA ILE A 2 -15.72 2.46 -2.79
C ILE A 2 -15.39 3.43 -1.66
N ASN A 3 -15.75 3.14 -0.40
CA ASN A 3 -15.43 4.05 0.71
C ASN A 3 -13.93 4.17 0.99
N LYS A 4 -13.08 3.32 0.41
CA LYS A 4 -11.61 3.47 0.49
C LYS A 4 -11.04 4.40 -0.57
N LEU A 5 -11.83 4.69 -1.61
CA LEU A 5 -11.46 5.61 -2.68
C LEU A 5 -12.24 6.92 -2.48
N PHE A 6 -13.56 6.86 -2.51
CA PHE A 6 -14.41 8.04 -2.48
C PHE A 6 -14.88 8.36 -1.05
N TYR A 7 -14.34 9.44 -0.49
CA TYR A 7 -14.64 9.88 0.89
C TYR A 7 -15.47 11.16 0.97
N LEU A 8 -15.76 11.81 -0.16
CA LEU A 8 -16.68 12.96 -0.25
C LEU A 8 -17.75 12.68 -1.29
N CYS A 9 -19.00 13.03 -0.97
CA CYS A 9 -20.04 13.12 -1.99
C CYS A 9 -19.76 14.32 -2.91
N PRO A 10 -19.68 14.16 -4.24
CA PRO A 10 -19.40 15.28 -5.14
C PRO A 10 -20.56 16.28 -5.25
N ALA A 11 -21.79 15.86 -4.90
CA ALA A 11 -22.99 16.68 -4.96
C ALA A 11 -23.16 17.53 -3.69
N CYS A 12 -23.12 16.92 -2.51
CA CYS A 12 -23.39 17.60 -1.24
C CYS A 12 -22.16 17.74 -0.32
N THR A 13 -20.99 17.25 -0.71
CA THR A 13 -19.73 17.32 0.04
C THR A 13 -19.71 16.60 1.39
N THR A 14 -20.79 15.90 1.77
CA THR A 14 -20.83 15.14 3.01
C THR A 14 -19.78 14.03 3.01
N GLU A 15 -18.94 14.01 4.05
CA GLU A 15 -17.88 13.03 4.26
C GLU A 15 -18.41 11.63 4.55
N ASP A 16 -17.71 10.62 4.01
CA ASP A 16 -17.96 9.18 4.23
C ASP A 16 -19.44 8.78 4.12
N SER A 17 -20.19 9.50 3.27
CA SER A 17 -21.63 9.36 3.09
C SER A 17 -21.99 8.41 1.95
N LEU A 18 -21.02 8.04 1.12
CA LEU A 18 -21.21 7.14 -0.01
C LEU A 18 -21.34 5.67 0.46
N SER A 19 -22.21 4.92 -0.19
CA SER A 19 -22.36 3.48 0.00
C SER A 19 -22.66 2.77 -1.32
N GLU A 20 -22.10 1.57 -1.46
CA GLU A 20 -22.37 0.67 -2.58
C GLU A 20 -23.77 0.04 -2.48
N ASN A 21 -24.47 0.02 -3.61
CA ASN A 21 -25.70 -0.74 -3.85
C ASN A 21 -25.63 -1.37 -5.25
N GLY A 22 -25.03 -2.57 -5.33
CA GLY A 22 -24.74 -3.22 -6.62
C GLY A 22 -23.67 -2.46 -7.41
N SER A 23 -23.96 -2.12 -8.67
CA SER A 23 -23.12 -1.26 -9.52
C SER A 23 -23.31 0.24 -9.28
N SER A 24 -24.30 0.60 -8.46
CA SER A 24 -24.59 1.99 -8.12
C SER A 24 -23.97 2.37 -6.77
N ILE A 25 -23.61 3.65 -6.64
CA ILE A 25 -23.22 4.29 -5.39
C ILE A 25 -24.34 5.23 -5.02
N ILE A 26 -24.76 5.26 -3.77
CA ILE A 26 -25.72 6.23 -3.25
C ILE A 26 -25.10 7.03 -2.11
N CYS A 27 -25.32 8.34 -2.12
CA CYS A 27 -25.02 9.19 -0.97
C CYS A 27 -26.13 9.06 0.08
N LYS A 28 -25.80 8.64 1.30
CA LYS A 28 -26.75 8.55 2.42
C LYS A 28 -27.27 9.89 2.90
N SER A 29 -26.59 10.99 2.56
CA SER A 29 -26.93 12.34 3.03
C SER A 29 -27.85 13.09 2.07
N CYS A 30 -27.59 13.03 0.76
CA CYS A 30 -28.39 13.74 -0.25
C CYS A 30 -29.16 12.79 -1.19
N HIS A 31 -29.04 11.48 -1.01
CA HIS A 31 -29.70 10.44 -1.80
C HIS A 31 -29.37 10.45 -3.32
N GLN A 32 -28.36 11.21 -3.73
CA GLN A 32 -27.85 11.20 -5.11
C GLN A 32 -27.23 9.85 -5.46
N TYR A 33 -27.54 9.36 -6.66
CA TYR A 33 -26.94 8.16 -7.24
C TYR A 33 -25.76 8.50 -8.15
N PHE A 34 -24.76 7.63 -8.14
CA PHE A 34 -23.57 7.66 -8.98
C PHE A 34 -23.35 6.25 -9.56
N THR A 35 -22.78 6.16 -10.76
CA THR A 35 -22.38 4.87 -11.35
C THR A 35 -20.85 4.79 -11.36
N TYR A 36 -20.29 3.65 -10.94
CA TYR A 36 -18.85 3.41 -11.00
C TYR A 36 -18.55 2.19 -11.88
N GLU A 37 -18.03 2.45 -13.08
CA GLU A 37 -17.68 1.43 -14.06
C GLU A 37 -16.39 1.80 -14.77
N ASN A 38 -15.52 0.81 -15.03
CA ASN A 38 -14.28 0.99 -15.81
C ASN A 38 -13.40 2.15 -15.33
N HIS A 39 -13.23 2.30 -14.02
CA HIS A 39 -12.45 3.40 -13.42
C HIS A 39 -12.96 4.80 -13.78
N LYS A 40 -14.27 4.93 -14.03
CA LYS A 40 -14.96 6.20 -14.26
C LYS A 40 -16.14 6.31 -13.31
N ILE A 41 -16.43 7.54 -12.90
CA ILE A 41 -17.62 7.86 -12.11
C ILE A 41 -18.55 8.68 -13.00
N ALA A 42 -19.80 8.24 -13.13
CA ALA A 42 -20.86 9.01 -13.78
C ALA A 42 -21.80 9.61 -12.74
N PHE A 43 -22.04 10.92 -12.84
CA PHE A 43 -23.07 11.63 -12.06
C PHE A 43 -23.44 12.95 -12.74
N ASP A 44 -24.69 13.38 -12.58
CA ASP A 44 -25.18 14.63 -13.18
C ASP A 44 -24.91 14.69 -14.69
N GLU A 45 -25.24 13.60 -15.39
CA GLU A 45 -25.03 13.39 -16.83
C GLU A 45 -23.58 13.51 -17.32
N LYS A 46 -22.61 13.61 -16.41
CA LYS A 46 -21.19 13.75 -16.72
C LYS A 46 -20.41 12.54 -16.26
N ILE A 47 -19.40 12.18 -17.06
CA ILE A 47 -18.48 11.10 -16.77
C ILE A 47 -17.13 11.69 -16.41
N TYR A 48 -16.63 11.34 -15.23
CA TYR A 48 -15.35 11.79 -14.71
C TYR A 48 -14.38 10.61 -14.66
N SER A 49 -13.13 10.84 -15.06
CA SER A 49 -12.04 9.95 -14.64
C SER A 49 -11.86 10.04 -13.13
N ILE A 50 -11.28 9.01 -12.50
CA ILE A 50 -10.96 9.04 -11.06
C ILE A 50 -10.13 10.28 -10.70
N ASN A 51 -9.13 10.63 -11.51
CA ASN A 51 -8.28 11.81 -11.27
C ASN A 51 -9.07 13.12 -11.35
N ALA A 52 -9.93 13.27 -12.36
CA ALA A 52 -10.78 14.46 -12.51
C ALA A 52 -11.79 14.57 -11.36
N PHE A 53 -12.30 13.43 -10.88
CA PHE A 53 -13.17 13.38 -9.72
C PHE A 53 -12.45 13.87 -8.45
N TYR A 54 -11.26 13.35 -8.15
CA TYR A 54 -10.49 13.76 -6.98
C TYR A 54 -10.08 15.23 -7.04
N ALA A 55 -9.64 15.72 -8.19
CA ALA A 55 -9.32 17.13 -8.37
C ALA A 55 -10.50 18.05 -7.97
N LYS A 56 -11.74 17.62 -8.24
CA LYS A 56 -12.96 18.37 -7.91
C LYS A 56 -13.32 18.34 -6.42
N ILE A 57 -13.08 17.22 -5.73
CA ILE A 57 -13.48 17.06 -4.32
C ILE A 57 -12.39 17.47 -3.34
N ARG A 58 -11.11 17.37 -3.74
CA ARG A 58 -9.96 17.63 -2.86
C ARG A 58 -10.04 19.03 -2.25
N ASP A 59 -10.41 20.03 -3.02
CA ASP A 59 -10.50 21.44 -2.58
C ASP A 59 -11.64 21.69 -1.59
N LYS A 60 -12.58 20.76 -1.44
CA LYS A 60 -13.75 20.89 -0.59
C LYS A 60 -13.59 20.27 0.81
N LEU A 61 -12.44 19.68 1.11
CA LEU A 61 -12.12 19.19 2.46
C LEU A 61 -12.20 20.34 3.49
N PRO A 62 -12.69 20.09 4.72
CA PRO A 62 -12.71 21.10 5.77
C PRO A 62 -11.29 21.36 6.28
N LEU A 63 -10.83 22.60 6.15
CA LEU A 63 -9.46 23.02 6.51
C LEU A 63 -9.39 24.07 7.62
N GLY A 64 -10.52 24.46 8.22
CA GLY A 64 -10.54 25.51 9.25
C GLY A 64 -9.58 25.23 10.42
N TRP A 65 -9.47 23.96 10.82
CA TRP A 65 -8.53 23.44 11.84
C TRP A 65 -7.05 23.64 11.53
N ILE A 66 -6.68 23.90 10.26
CA ILE A 66 -5.29 24.18 9.87
C ILE A 66 -4.92 25.62 10.29
N HIS A 67 -5.87 26.54 10.27
CA HIS A 67 -5.62 27.97 10.48
C HIS A 67 -5.99 28.47 11.88
N SER A 68 -6.79 27.71 12.63
CA SER A 68 -7.27 28.12 13.95
C SER A 68 -6.84 27.12 15.03
N PRO A 69 -6.10 27.55 16.07
CA PRO A 69 -5.73 26.68 17.19
C PRO A 69 -6.91 26.14 18.00
N SER A 70 -8.07 26.80 17.94
CA SER A 70 -9.29 26.36 18.64
C SER A 70 -10.10 25.34 17.85
N GLU A 71 -9.85 25.18 16.55
CA GLU A 71 -10.54 24.23 15.71
C GLU A 71 -9.75 22.92 15.62
N ILE A 72 -10.48 21.80 15.66
CA ILE A 72 -9.93 20.46 15.55
C ILE A 72 -10.71 19.67 14.51
N TYR A 73 -10.06 18.69 13.91
CA TYR A 73 -10.70 17.70 13.05
C TYR A 73 -10.63 16.33 13.71
N THR A 74 -11.77 15.67 13.87
CA THR A 74 -11.88 14.40 14.60
C THR A 74 -12.38 13.30 13.69
N SER A 75 -11.68 12.17 13.66
CA SER A 75 -12.12 10.95 12.97
C SER A 75 -13.25 10.26 13.71
N LYS A 76 -13.89 9.31 13.03
CA LYS A 76 -14.66 8.24 13.68
C LYS A 76 -13.70 7.23 14.32
N ILE A 77 -14.26 6.10 14.76
CA ILE A 77 -13.51 5.01 15.39
C ILE A 77 -12.42 4.50 14.44
N ALA A 78 -11.22 4.39 14.99
CA ALA A 78 -10.03 3.90 14.32
C ALA A 78 -9.18 3.04 15.27
N VAL A 79 -8.26 2.28 14.71
CA VAL A 79 -7.29 1.46 15.46
C VAL A 79 -5.89 1.96 15.13
N LEU A 80 -5.18 2.39 16.17
CA LEU A 80 -3.77 2.77 16.08
C LEU A 80 -2.90 1.52 16.19
N ARG A 81 -1.93 1.43 15.30
CA ARG A 81 -0.96 0.34 15.21
C ARG A 81 0.45 0.90 15.17
N GLN A 82 1.42 0.13 15.65
CA GLN A 82 2.82 0.54 15.69
C GLN A 82 3.73 -0.56 15.16
N GLY A 83 4.69 -0.21 14.30
CA GLY A 83 5.71 -1.11 13.75
C GLY A 83 6.77 -1.54 14.78
N LYS A 84 6.38 -2.17 15.88
CA LYS A 84 7.31 -2.61 16.94
C LYS A 84 7.66 -4.09 16.89
N LYS A 85 6.76 -4.93 16.36
CA LYS A 85 6.94 -6.37 16.40
C LYS A 85 7.99 -6.78 15.38
N GLN A 86 9.15 -7.23 15.84
CA GLN A 86 10.15 -7.82 14.97
C GLN A 86 9.86 -9.30 14.77
N ILE A 87 9.71 -9.72 13.52
CA ILE A 87 9.68 -11.13 13.14
C ILE A 87 10.95 -11.47 12.37
N VAL A 88 11.46 -12.69 12.57
CA VAL A 88 12.54 -13.20 11.73
C VAL A 88 11.91 -13.91 10.55
N TYR A 89 11.98 -13.29 9.38
CA TYR A 89 11.63 -13.93 8.13
C TYR A 89 12.83 -14.70 7.61
N LYS A 90 12.62 -15.99 7.35
CA LYS A 90 13.55 -16.84 6.61
C LYS A 90 13.11 -16.81 5.15
N GLY A 91 13.90 -16.18 4.28
CA GLY A 91 13.66 -16.17 2.84
C GLY A 91 14.06 -17.48 2.17
N PHE A 92 13.91 -17.54 0.86
CA PHE A 92 14.60 -18.54 0.06
C PHE A 92 16.13 -18.35 0.21
N ALA A 93 16.94 -19.36 -0.11
CA ALA A 93 18.39 -19.36 0.09
C ALA A 93 18.90 -19.42 1.55
N GLY A 94 18.01 -19.49 2.55
CA GLY A 94 18.43 -19.45 3.95
C GLY A 94 18.70 -18.05 4.48
N GLU A 95 18.42 -17.02 3.67
CA GLU A 95 18.45 -15.61 4.07
C GLU A 95 17.57 -15.38 5.30
N ARG A 96 18.06 -14.57 6.24
CA ARG A 96 17.32 -14.22 7.45
C ARG A 96 17.29 -12.71 7.57
N THR A 97 16.09 -12.15 7.50
CA THR A 97 15.89 -10.73 7.72
C THR A 97 14.93 -10.50 8.89
N LYS A 98 15.18 -9.44 9.65
CA LYS A 98 14.25 -8.97 10.67
C LYS A 98 13.29 -8.00 10.00
N ILE A 99 12.00 -8.32 10.07
CA ILE A 99 10.94 -7.49 9.50
C ILE A 99 10.15 -6.88 10.64
N GLU A 100 9.91 -5.58 10.56
CA GLU A 100 9.01 -4.87 11.45
C GLU A 100 7.57 -5.03 10.98
N VAL A 101 6.71 -5.50 11.87
CA VAL A 101 5.30 -5.75 11.62
C VAL A 101 4.48 -4.86 12.55
N PRO A 102 3.45 -4.18 12.03
CA PRO A 102 2.56 -3.36 12.84
C PRO A 102 1.71 -4.24 13.78
N GLU A 103 1.64 -3.86 15.05
CA GLU A 103 0.75 -4.44 16.05
C GLU A 103 -0.29 -3.42 16.52
N ASP A 104 -1.50 -3.89 16.83
CA ASP A 104 -2.59 -3.03 17.32
C ASP A 104 -2.25 -2.58 18.75
N ILE A 105 -2.14 -1.27 18.97
CA ILE A 105 -1.75 -0.70 20.26
C ILE A 105 -2.95 -0.11 21.02
N ASP A 106 -3.87 0.54 20.31
CA ASP A 106 -5.08 1.11 20.89
C ASP A 106 -6.22 1.26 19.87
N GLU A 107 -7.44 1.36 20.37
CA GLU A 107 -8.65 1.69 19.60
C GLU A 107 -9.21 3.01 20.12
N GLY A 108 -9.59 3.92 19.23
CA GLY A 108 -9.91 5.28 19.62
C GLY A 108 -10.29 6.18 18.45
N VAL A 109 -10.01 7.46 18.57
CA VAL A 109 -10.23 8.46 17.52
C VAL A 109 -8.95 9.25 17.26
N LEU A 110 -8.71 9.60 16.00
CA LEU A 110 -7.68 10.52 15.56
C LEU A 110 -8.22 11.95 15.65
N ILE A 111 -7.48 12.83 16.28
CA ILE A 111 -7.75 14.26 16.40
C ILE A 111 -6.58 15.00 15.75
N LEU A 112 -6.89 15.87 14.80
CA LEU A 112 -5.93 16.76 14.15
C LEU A 112 -6.16 18.18 14.64
N SER A 113 -5.07 18.85 14.94
CA SER A 113 -5.04 20.26 15.31
C SER A 113 -3.95 20.96 14.49
N CYS A 114 -3.90 22.29 14.52
CA CYS A 114 -2.91 23.05 13.77
C CYS A 114 -1.45 22.62 14.01
N ASN A 115 -1.10 22.16 15.22
CA ASN A 115 0.30 21.92 15.64
C ASN A 115 0.62 20.47 16.01
N GLN A 116 -0.39 19.60 16.14
CA GLN A 116 -0.16 18.22 16.56
C GLN A 116 -1.24 17.26 16.07
N ILE A 117 -0.84 16.00 16.00
CA ILE A 117 -1.69 14.83 15.80
C ILE A 117 -1.91 14.22 17.17
N GLU A 118 -3.15 13.92 17.52
CA GLU A 118 -3.48 13.21 18.74
C GLU A 118 -4.34 11.99 18.42
N PHE A 119 -4.08 10.87 19.08
CA PHE A 119 -4.94 9.69 19.02
C PHE A 119 -5.46 9.41 20.43
N LYS A 120 -6.74 9.69 20.65
CA LYS A 120 -7.44 9.45 21.92
C LYS A 120 -7.85 7.99 21.99
N GLY A 121 -7.01 7.17 22.61
CA GLY A 121 -7.21 5.73 22.73
C GLY A 121 -8.00 5.33 23.98
N LYS A 122 -8.59 4.14 23.97
CA LYS A 122 -9.27 3.56 25.14
C LYS A 122 -8.30 3.26 26.28
N ARG A 123 -7.04 2.93 25.97
CA ARG A 123 -6.02 2.59 26.98
C ARG A 123 -5.19 3.81 27.35
N ARG A 124 -4.79 4.62 26.38
CA ARG A 124 -4.03 5.86 26.60
C ARG A 124 -4.15 6.81 25.41
N ASP A 125 -3.86 8.07 25.68
CA ASP A 125 -3.70 9.07 24.64
C ASP A 125 -2.28 9.01 24.05
N HIS A 126 -2.21 9.23 22.74
CA HIS A 126 -0.96 9.29 21.99
C HIS A 126 -0.86 10.63 21.27
N THR A 127 0.19 11.40 21.56
CA THR A 127 0.40 12.72 20.93
C THR A 127 1.65 12.69 20.07
N PHE A 128 1.54 13.21 18.85
CA PHE A 128 2.63 13.31 17.89
C PHE A 128 2.76 14.77 17.42
N PRO A 129 3.88 15.44 17.70
CA PRO A 129 4.10 16.80 17.22
C PRO A 129 4.13 16.84 15.69
N LYS A 130 3.47 17.83 15.09
CA LYS A 130 3.50 18.04 13.65
C LYS A 130 4.93 18.15 13.13
N ASP A 131 5.76 18.94 13.81
CA ASP A 131 7.16 19.18 13.44
C ASP A 131 8.05 17.95 13.47
N ALA A 132 7.59 16.86 14.10
CA ALA A 132 8.32 15.60 14.16
C ALA A 132 7.89 14.63 13.04
N LEU A 133 6.85 14.95 12.27
CA LEU A 133 6.38 14.15 11.14
C LEU A 133 7.40 14.17 10.01
N THR A 134 7.89 13.01 9.59
CA THR A 134 8.89 12.90 8.51
C THR A 134 8.31 12.39 7.20
N SER A 135 7.24 11.59 7.27
CA SER A 135 6.55 11.06 6.10
C SER A 135 5.16 10.55 6.47
N PHE A 136 4.27 10.49 5.48
CA PHE A 136 2.99 9.81 5.56
C PHE A 136 2.59 9.26 4.18
N SER A 137 1.76 8.24 4.16
CA SER A 137 1.22 7.63 2.94
C SER A 137 -0.05 6.85 3.26
N THR A 138 -0.74 6.35 2.23
CA THR A 138 -1.79 5.35 2.43
C THR A 138 -1.45 4.02 1.80
N ASN A 139 -1.90 2.97 2.46
CA ASN A 139 -1.70 1.60 2.03
C ASN A 139 -3.03 0.85 2.11
N SER A 140 -3.88 1.10 1.12
CA SER A 140 -5.22 0.50 0.93
C SER A 140 -6.19 0.70 2.10
N ASN A 141 -5.91 0.10 3.26
CA ASN A 141 -6.72 0.11 4.47
C ASN A 141 -6.14 0.96 5.60
N TYR A 142 -4.90 1.43 5.44
CA TYR A 142 -4.15 2.11 6.49
C TYR A 142 -3.70 3.47 6.03
N PHE A 143 -3.79 4.44 6.92
CA PHE A 143 -3.00 5.66 6.85
C PHE A 143 -1.73 5.42 7.66
N GLU A 144 -0.58 5.54 7.01
CA GLU A 144 0.73 5.30 7.60
C GLU A 144 1.47 6.62 7.77
N PHE A 145 2.16 6.79 8.89
CA PHE A 145 3.00 7.96 9.12
C PHE A 145 4.20 7.63 10.00
N LYS A 146 5.26 8.43 9.87
CA LYS A 146 6.51 8.26 10.61
C LYS A 146 6.88 9.53 11.37
N ILE A 147 7.28 9.33 12.62
CA ILE A 147 7.79 10.37 13.49
C ILE A 147 9.31 10.21 13.64
N LYS A 148 10.05 11.32 13.61
CA LYS A 148 11.51 11.34 13.73
C LYS A 148 11.97 10.59 14.98
N GLY A 149 12.85 9.60 14.78
CA GLY A 149 13.40 8.78 15.87
C GLY A 149 12.44 7.75 16.48
N GLN A 150 11.25 7.56 15.89
CA GLN A 150 10.26 6.58 16.36
C GLN A 150 9.97 5.52 15.27
N PRO A 151 9.41 4.36 15.65
CA PRO A 151 8.83 3.42 14.69
C PRO A 151 7.74 4.07 13.84
N PHE A 152 7.42 3.47 12.70
CA PHE A 152 6.26 3.91 11.93
C PHE A 152 4.95 3.55 12.64
N TYR A 153 3.91 4.34 12.38
CA TYR A 153 2.57 4.18 12.90
C TYR A 153 1.60 3.95 11.76
N GLN A 154 0.56 3.16 12.01
CA GLN A 154 -0.54 2.95 11.07
C GLN A 154 -1.87 3.18 11.78
N ILE A 155 -2.80 3.84 11.11
CA ILE A 155 -4.17 4.00 11.57
C ILE A 155 -5.09 3.25 10.61
N ARG A 156 -5.85 2.29 11.15
CA ARG A 156 -6.91 1.60 10.44
C ARG A 156 -8.25 2.24 10.80
N PHE A 157 -8.83 2.99 9.88
CA PHE A 157 -10.15 3.55 10.04
C PHE A 157 -11.23 2.49 9.81
N ILE A 158 -12.25 2.44 10.67
CA ILE A 158 -13.30 1.42 10.56
C ILE A 158 -14.33 1.79 9.50
N ASN A 159 -14.75 3.07 9.47
CA ASN A 159 -15.87 3.56 8.67
C ASN A 159 -15.49 4.77 7.79
N GLU A 160 -14.20 4.99 7.57
CA GLU A 160 -13.68 6.15 6.85
C GLU A 160 -12.56 5.73 5.91
N SER A 161 -12.34 6.53 4.86
CA SER A 161 -11.23 6.29 3.93
C SER A 161 -9.89 6.72 4.54
N PRO A 162 -8.83 5.91 4.46
CA PRO A 162 -7.48 6.38 4.79
C PRO A 162 -6.99 7.47 3.82
N LEU A 163 -7.45 7.47 2.56
CA LEU A 163 -7.08 8.49 1.55
C LEU A 163 -7.53 9.89 1.96
N LYS A 164 -8.65 10.00 2.68
CA LYS A 164 -9.12 11.26 3.27
C LYS A 164 -8.03 11.91 4.12
N TYR A 165 -7.37 11.11 4.95
CA TYR A 165 -6.33 11.58 5.87
C TYR A 165 -5.03 11.90 5.15
N GLU A 166 -4.70 11.19 4.07
CA GLU A 166 -3.58 11.57 3.20
C GLU A 166 -3.77 12.97 2.61
N ASP A 167 -4.97 13.27 2.11
CA ASP A 167 -5.28 14.58 1.54
C ASP A 167 -5.33 15.67 2.60
N LEU A 168 -5.91 15.39 3.78
CA LEU A 168 -5.89 16.31 4.93
C LEU A 168 -4.45 16.62 5.38
N PHE A 169 -3.59 15.61 5.50
CA PHE A 169 -2.18 15.79 5.89
C PHE A 169 -1.38 16.52 4.82
N THR A 170 -1.60 16.20 3.54
CA THR A 170 -0.96 16.91 2.43
C THR A 170 -1.25 18.40 2.52
N LYS A 171 -2.53 18.76 2.64
CA LYS A 171 -2.92 20.17 2.81
C LYS A 171 -2.40 20.78 4.10
N TRP A 172 -2.37 20.03 5.19
CA TRP A 172 -1.86 20.50 6.48
C TRP A 172 -0.38 20.86 6.43
N ILE A 173 0.43 20.11 5.68
CA ILE A 173 1.85 20.40 5.50
C ILE A 173 2.05 21.52 4.48
N ASP A 174 1.38 21.45 3.32
CA ASP A 174 1.48 22.44 2.24
C ASP A 174 1.14 23.87 2.72
N ASN A 175 0.22 24.01 3.68
CA ASN A 175 -0.19 25.32 4.23
C ASN A 175 0.77 25.89 5.29
N THR A 176 1.74 25.14 5.78
CA THR A 176 2.58 25.58 6.92
C THR A 176 4.07 25.70 6.64
N GLU A 177 4.57 25.10 5.57
CA GLU A 177 6.02 25.02 5.35
C GLU A 177 6.43 25.49 3.95
N THR A 178 6.91 26.72 3.84
CA THR A 178 7.63 27.21 2.64
C THR A 178 9.11 26.84 2.63
N ASN A 179 9.66 26.36 3.77
CA ASN A 179 11.11 26.21 3.98
C ASN A 179 11.60 24.82 4.42
N ARG A 180 10.74 23.80 4.51
CA ARG A 180 11.19 22.41 4.71
C ARG A 180 11.04 21.64 3.41
N GLU A 181 12.11 20.97 3.01
CA GLU A 181 12.07 20.02 1.90
C GLU A 181 11.42 18.74 2.42
N MET A 182 10.17 18.47 2.03
CA MET A 182 9.58 17.16 2.31
C MET A 182 10.42 16.11 1.57
N VAL A 183 11.19 15.33 2.36
CA VAL A 183 12.20 14.40 1.83
C VAL A 183 11.57 13.33 0.94
N GLU A 184 10.31 12.97 1.19
CA GLU A 184 9.67 11.87 0.47
C GLU A 184 8.13 11.93 0.51
N HIS A 185 7.52 12.31 -0.60
CA HIS A 185 6.14 11.91 -0.93
C HIS A 185 6.25 10.64 -1.79
N GLN A 186 6.04 9.46 -1.22
CA GLN A 186 6.03 8.21 -2.00
C GLN A 186 4.66 7.99 -2.65
N PRO A 187 4.55 7.93 -3.99
CA PRO A 187 5.51 8.35 -5.01
C PRO A 187 5.00 9.55 -5.83
N LYS A 188 5.63 10.72 -5.68
CA LYS A 188 5.72 11.72 -6.74
C LYS A 188 6.56 11.11 -7.88
N ILE A 189 6.03 11.14 -9.09
CA ILE A 189 6.76 10.80 -10.32
C ILE A 189 8.01 11.69 -10.37
N ILE A 190 9.20 11.06 -10.40
CA ILE A 190 10.47 11.77 -10.54
C ILE A 190 10.59 12.19 -12.02
N TYR A 191 10.52 13.50 -12.29
CA TYR A 191 10.64 14.05 -13.65
C TYR A 191 12.10 14.28 -14.09
N SER A 192 13.05 14.17 -13.17
CA SER A 192 14.47 14.21 -13.53
C SER A 192 14.93 12.84 -13.99
N GLU A 193 15.66 12.79 -15.10
CA GLU A 193 16.42 11.59 -15.45
C GLU A 193 17.31 11.24 -14.26
N PRO A 194 17.17 10.04 -13.67
CA PRO A 194 18.06 9.63 -12.60
C PRO A 194 19.47 9.68 -13.18
N LYS A 195 20.37 10.44 -12.54
CA LYS A 195 21.79 10.34 -12.87
C LYS A 195 22.16 8.89 -12.68
N ALA A 196 22.46 8.20 -13.78
CA ALA A 196 22.88 6.81 -13.75
C ALA A 196 24.18 6.75 -12.93
N VAL A 197 24.05 6.47 -11.63
CA VAL A 197 25.17 6.00 -10.86
C VAL A 197 25.41 4.61 -11.41
N PRO A 198 26.57 4.34 -12.05
CA PRO A 198 26.88 2.97 -12.41
C PRO A 198 26.80 2.17 -11.12
N LEU A 199 25.80 1.29 -11.04
CA LEU A 199 25.72 0.25 -10.04
C LEU A 199 26.90 -0.67 -10.32
N LEU A 200 28.09 -0.25 -9.87
CA LEU A 200 29.22 -1.10 -9.57
C LEU A 200 28.77 -1.95 -8.39
N LEU A 201 27.88 -2.90 -8.67
CA LEU A 201 27.73 -4.09 -7.87
C LEU A 201 29.11 -4.72 -7.87
N SER A 202 29.88 -4.45 -6.81
CA SER A 202 31.13 -5.13 -6.56
C SER A 202 30.79 -6.61 -6.63
N TYR A 203 31.25 -7.26 -7.70
CA TYR A 203 30.92 -8.62 -8.12
C TYR A 203 31.62 -9.59 -7.16
N GLY A 204 31.31 -9.48 -5.87
CA GLY A 204 31.78 -10.34 -4.82
C GLY A 204 31.04 -11.66 -4.91
N GLN A 205 31.55 -12.56 -5.75
CA GLN A 205 31.51 -14.01 -5.54
C GLN A 205 30.16 -14.61 -5.08
N ILE A 206 29.06 -14.33 -5.77
CA ILE A 206 27.96 -15.33 -5.83
C ILE A 206 28.27 -16.24 -7.02
N THR A 207 29.37 -16.97 -6.91
CA THR A 207 29.87 -17.94 -7.89
C THR A 207 29.77 -19.34 -7.31
N ASP A 208 28.67 -19.68 -6.64
CA ASP A 208 28.36 -21.08 -6.39
C ASP A 208 27.50 -21.61 -7.55
N PRO A 209 28.10 -22.22 -8.59
CA PRO A 209 27.35 -22.91 -9.64
C PRO A 209 26.57 -24.12 -9.09
N ASN A 210 26.86 -24.55 -7.86
CA ASN A 210 26.09 -25.54 -7.10
C ASN A 210 25.09 -24.92 -6.13
N PHE A 211 24.74 -23.64 -6.28
CA PHE A 211 23.54 -23.06 -5.68
C PHE A 211 22.29 -23.70 -6.33
N ARG A 212 22.13 -25.01 -6.12
CA ARG A 212 20.90 -25.73 -6.32
C ARG A 212 19.98 -25.22 -5.23
N GLU A 213 19.01 -24.41 -5.62
CA GLU A 213 17.92 -23.97 -4.77
C GLU A 213 17.26 -25.20 -4.14
N LYS A 214 17.65 -25.52 -2.91
CA LYS A 214 17.05 -26.62 -2.16
C LYS A 214 15.69 -26.15 -1.69
N TYR A 215 14.64 -26.57 -2.37
CA TYR A 215 13.28 -26.51 -1.85
C TYR A 215 13.23 -27.29 -0.54
N SER A 216 12.61 -26.72 0.50
CA SER A 216 12.14 -27.58 1.58
C SER A 216 11.06 -28.53 1.03
N PRO A 217 10.86 -29.72 1.63
CA PRO A 217 9.83 -30.66 1.16
C PRO A 217 8.44 -30.02 1.05
N ILE A 218 8.12 -29.10 1.97
CA ILE A 218 6.86 -28.35 1.98
C ILE A 218 6.80 -27.36 0.80
N GLU A 219 7.87 -26.60 0.55
CA GLU A 219 7.91 -25.66 -0.59
C GLU A 219 7.79 -26.39 -1.92
N TYR A 220 8.45 -27.54 -2.07
CA TYR A 220 8.34 -28.37 -3.27
C TYR A 220 6.92 -28.91 -3.46
N MET A 221 6.29 -29.39 -2.38
CA MET A 221 4.89 -29.81 -2.40
C MET A 221 3.95 -28.67 -2.78
N LEU A 222 4.12 -27.47 -2.20
CA LEU A 222 3.33 -26.30 -2.56
C LEU A 222 3.51 -25.95 -4.05
N HIS A 223 4.75 -25.94 -4.54
CA HIS A 223 5.04 -25.70 -5.95
C HIS A 223 4.30 -26.71 -6.86
N LEU A 224 4.27 -27.99 -6.50
CA LEU A 224 3.61 -29.03 -7.26
C LEU A 224 2.08 -28.92 -7.20
N VAL A 225 1.52 -28.73 -6.01
CA VAL A 225 0.07 -28.79 -5.76
C VAL A 225 -0.64 -27.50 -6.18
N ILE A 226 0.00 -26.35 -6.02
CA ILE A 226 -0.61 -25.05 -6.36
C ILE A 226 -0.14 -24.61 -7.74
N GLY A 227 1.17 -24.67 -7.99
CA GLY A 227 1.78 -24.05 -9.15
C GLY A 227 1.44 -24.75 -10.45
N LYS A 228 1.56 -26.07 -10.50
CA LYS A 228 1.27 -26.84 -11.72
C LYS A 228 -0.20 -26.77 -12.13
N PRO A 229 -1.19 -26.94 -11.22
CA PRO A 229 -2.60 -26.81 -11.59
C PRO A 229 -2.97 -25.40 -12.03
N ILE A 230 -2.49 -24.35 -11.35
CA ILE A 230 -2.74 -22.96 -11.76
C ILE A 230 -2.17 -22.73 -13.16
N THR A 231 -0.92 -23.15 -13.40
CA THR A 231 -0.29 -22.99 -14.72
C THR A 231 -1.05 -23.76 -15.80
N ALA A 232 -1.49 -25.00 -15.53
CA ALA A 232 -2.27 -25.80 -16.46
C ALA A 232 -3.62 -25.15 -16.76
N TYR A 233 -4.32 -24.67 -15.73
CA TYR A 233 -5.59 -23.96 -15.86
C TYR A 233 -5.45 -22.68 -16.70
N LEU A 234 -4.42 -21.87 -16.43
CA LEU A 234 -4.17 -20.64 -17.18
C LEU A 234 -3.77 -20.92 -18.63
N LYS A 235 -2.97 -21.97 -18.88
CA LYS A 235 -2.68 -22.41 -20.26
C LYS A 235 -3.94 -22.83 -21.00
N TRP A 236 -4.82 -23.60 -20.34
CA TRP A 236 -6.06 -24.08 -20.94
C TRP A 236 -7.07 -22.95 -21.19
N LYS A 237 -7.29 -22.07 -20.22
CA LYS A 237 -8.34 -21.04 -20.29
C LYS A 237 -7.90 -19.75 -20.98
N ALA A 238 -6.66 -19.33 -20.76
CA ALA A 238 -6.16 -18.03 -21.21
C ALA A 238 -5.18 -18.13 -22.39
N ASN A 239 -4.96 -19.33 -22.95
CA ASN A 239 -3.97 -19.57 -24.01
C ASN A 239 -2.61 -18.92 -23.69
N LEU A 240 -2.13 -19.13 -22.47
CA LEU A 240 -0.93 -18.46 -22.00
C LEU A 240 0.29 -18.92 -22.79
N ILE A 241 0.85 -18.02 -23.62
CA ILE A 241 2.07 -18.25 -24.40
C ILE A 241 3.24 -17.61 -23.66
N PHE A 242 4.25 -18.41 -23.36
CA PHE A 242 5.50 -17.92 -22.79
C PHE A 242 6.55 -17.84 -23.89
N GLN A 243 6.91 -16.62 -24.29
CA GLN A 243 7.91 -16.36 -25.31
C GLN A 243 9.23 -15.93 -24.66
N TYR A 244 10.34 -16.15 -25.36
CA TYR A 244 11.66 -15.65 -24.97
C TYR A 244 12.18 -16.17 -23.61
N LYS A 245 11.81 -17.40 -23.24
CA LYS A 245 12.29 -18.05 -22.01
C LYS A 245 13.82 -18.11 -21.94
N GLU A 246 14.44 -18.31 -23.08
CA GLU A 246 15.87 -18.38 -23.30
C GLU A 246 16.62 -17.08 -22.98
N LEU A 247 15.92 -15.94 -22.91
CA LEU A 247 16.53 -14.66 -22.53
C LEU A 247 16.73 -14.51 -21.02
N ILE A 248 16.12 -15.38 -20.19
CA ILE A 248 16.27 -15.32 -18.74
C ILE A 248 17.69 -15.82 -18.37
N PRO A 249 18.53 -14.99 -17.73
CA PRO A 249 19.89 -15.39 -17.38
C PRO A 249 19.91 -16.61 -16.44
N ILE A 250 20.52 -17.70 -16.90
CA ILE A 250 20.69 -18.92 -16.10
C ILE A 250 21.70 -18.69 -14.96
N HIS A 251 22.63 -17.76 -15.17
CA HIS A 251 23.68 -17.43 -14.21
C HIS A 251 23.76 -15.92 -13.96
N GLY A 252 24.33 -15.56 -12.81
CA GLY A 252 24.47 -14.17 -12.38
C GLY A 252 23.18 -13.57 -11.81
N PRO A 253 23.29 -12.37 -11.23
CA PRO A 253 22.16 -11.59 -10.76
C PRO A 253 21.41 -10.96 -11.93
N PHE A 254 20.07 -10.90 -11.83
CA PHE A 254 19.24 -10.11 -12.72
C PHE A 254 18.06 -9.54 -11.94
N ILE A 255 17.46 -8.47 -12.46
CA ILE A 255 16.22 -7.89 -11.93
C ILE A 255 15.17 -8.04 -13.02
N MET A 256 14.04 -8.64 -12.67
CA MET A 256 12.89 -8.75 -13.55
C MET A 256 11.92 -7.60 -13.26
N ILE A 257 11.60 -6.79 -14.27
CA ILE A 257 10.65 -5.69 -14.17
C ILE A 257 9.41 -6.07 -14.99
N MET A 258 8.23 -6.02 -14.37
CA MET A 258 6.99 -6.49 -14.98
C MET A 258 5.85 -5.51 -14.70
N ASN A 259 4.88 -5.46 -15.61
CA ASN A 259 3.55 -4.97 -15.28
C ASN A 259 2.92 -5.91 -14.24
N HIS A 260 2.35 -5.35 -13.18
CA HIS A 260 1.67 -6.12 -12.14
C HIS A 260 0.17 -5.93 -12.29
N GLU A 261 -0.52 -6.99 -12.68
CA GLU A 261 -1.96 -6.97 -12.95
C GLU A 261 -2.74 -7.90 -12.01
N SER A 262 -2.06 -8.85 -11.38
CA SER A 262 -2.72 -9.86 -10.54
C SER A 262 -1.88 -10.29 -9.35
N TYR A 263 -2.55 -10.60 -8.23
CA TYR A 263 -1.92 -11.26 -7.07
C TYR A 263 -1.31 -12.63 -7.40
N LEU A 264 -1.67 -13.22 -8.55
CA LEU A 264 -1.10 -14.48 -9.03
C LEU A 264 0.22 -14.32 -9.77
N ASP A 265 0.63 -13.08 -10.09
CA ASP A 265 1.86 -12.83 -10.86
C ASP A 265 3.08 -13.50 -10.22
N PRO A 266 3.34 -13.39 -8.90
CA PRO A 266 4.47 -14.06 -8.28
C PRO A 266 4.45 -15.58 -8.45
N ILE A 267 3.27 -16.21 -8.35
CA ILE A 267 3.13 -17.66 -8.51
C ILE A 267 3.39 -18.06 -9.97
N LEU A 268 2.79 -17.34 -10.92
CA LEU A 268 2.92 -17.60 -12.34
C LEU A 268 4.35 -17.42 -12.84
N ILE A 269 5.00 -16.33 -12.43
CA ILE A 269 6.39 -16.02 -12.79
C ILE A 269 7.30 -17.13 -12.27
N SER A 270 7.13 -17.52 -11.01
CA SER A 270 8.00 -18.52 -10.39
C SER A 270 7.77 -19.93 -10.90
N THR A 271 6.58 -20.27 -11.41
CA THR A 271 6.37 -21.56 -12.07
C THR A 271 6.90 -21.61 -13.51
N LEU A 272 6.92 -20.48 -14.21
CA LEU A 272 7.37 -20.41 -15.61
C LEU A 272 8.87 -20.15 -15.75
N SER A 273 9.43 -19.37 -14.82
CA SER A 273 10.84 -19.01 -14.77
C SER A 273 11.73 -20.26 -14.57
N PRO A 274 12.88 -20.34 -15.26
CA PRO A 274 13.84 -21.42 -15.04
C PRO A 274 14.55 -21.34 -13.67
N ARG A 275 14.39 -20.25 -12.92
CA ARG A 275 15.00 -20.00 -11.60
C ARG A 275 14.01 -19.35 -10.65
N ARG A 276 14.16 -19.52 -9.32
CA ARG A 276 13.38 -18.74 -8.37
C ARG A 276 13.69 -17.26 -8.52
N ILE A 277 12.64 -16.45 -8.39
CA ILE A 277 12.69 -15.00 -8.44
C ILE A 277 12.17 -14.53 -7.08
N GLY A 278 12.95 -13.71 -6.38
CA GLY A 278 12.48 -13.08 -5.15
C GLY A 278 11.55 -11.92 -5.45
N PHE A 279 10.49 -11.76 -4.67
CA PHE A 279 9.55 -10.65 -4.83
C PHE A 279 9.63 -9.63 -3.70
N PHE A 280 9.38 -8.37 -4.04
CA PHE A 280 9.10 -7.34 -3.06
C PHE A 280 7.62 -7.36 -2.71
N THR A 281 7.30 -7.47 -1.42
CA THR A 281 5.93 -7.37 -0.92
C THR A 281 5.89 -6.63 0.42
N LYS A 282 4.68 -6.32 0.89
CA LYS A 282 4.45 -5.63 2.16
C LYS A 282 4.99 -6.49 3.31
N SER A 283 5.57 -5.84 4.33
CA SER A 283 6.05 -6.52 5.55
C SER A 283 4.98 -7.39 6.22
N THR A 284 3.72 -6.94 6.17
CA THR A 284 2.56 -7.66 6.67
C THR A 284 2.30 -8.98 5.93
N SER A 285 2.60 -9.06 4.64
CA SER A 285 2.49 -10.29 3.83
C SER A 285 3.42 -11.38 4.36
N PHE A 286 4.60 -11.01 4.84
CA PHE A 286 5.56 -11.94 5.44
C PHE A 286 5.19 -12.40 6.85
N ALA A 287 4.30 -11.67 7.53
CA ALA A 287 3.84 -11.99 8.88
C ALA A 287 2.64 -12.95 8.89
N ASP A 288 1.92 -13.05 7.78
CA ASP A 288 0.75 -13.92 7.65
C ASP A 288 1.16 -15.41 7.67
N ARG A 289 0.54 -16.19 8.55
CA ARG A 289 0.90 -17.60 8.77
C ARG A 289 0.57 -18.50 7.58
N ILE A 290 -0.39 -18.12 6.75
CA ILE A 290 -0.87 -18.87 5.59
C ILE A 290 -0.09 -18.45 4.35
N LEU A 291 0.11 -17.14 4.16
CA LEU A 291 0.81 -16.64 2.98
C LEU A 291 2.33 -16.79 3.07
N GLN A 292 2.92 -16.77 4.27
CA GLN A 292 4.37 -16.88 4.43
C GLN A 292 4.95 -18.16 3.79
N PRO A 293 4.40 -19.37 4.01
CA PRO A 293 4.86 -20.57 3.31
C PRO A 293 4.74 -20.49 1.78
N VAL A 294 3.67 -19.85 1.28
CA VAL A 294 3.45 -19.66 -0.16
C VAL A 294 4.52 -18.72 -0.73
N PHE A 295 4.74 -17.56 -0.10
CA PHE A 295 5.79 -16.64 -0.53
C PHE A 295 7.15 -17.32 -0.53
N ARG A 296 7.52 -18.04 0.54
CA ARG A 296 8.77 -18.81 0.56
C ARG A 296 8.88 -19.85 -0.56
N ALA A 297 7.77 -20.48 -0.93
CA ALA A 297 7.77 -21.51 -1.98
C ALA A 297 8.02 -20.89 -3.36
N TYR A 298 7.49 -19.70 -3.61
CA TYR A 298 7.54 -19.06 -4.92
C TYR A 298 8.58 -17.94 -5.03
N GLY A 299 9.12 -17.38 -3.94
CA GLY A 299 10.06 -16.26 -3.98
C GLY A 299 9.96 -15.33 -2.79
#